data_AF-A0A349CZZ7-F1
#
_entry.id   AF-A0A349CZZ7-F1
#
_cell.length_a   1.000
_cell.length_b   1.000
_cell.length_c   1.000
_cell.angle_alpha   90.00
_cell.angle_beta   90.00
_cell.angle_gamma   90.00
#
_symmetry.space_group_name_H-M   'P 1'
#
loop_
_entity.id
_entity.type
_entity.pdbx_description
1 polymer ?
#
loop_
_entity_poly.entity_id
_entity_poly.type
_entity_poly.pdbx_seq_one_letter_code
_entity_poly.pdbx_strand_id
1 'polypeptide(L)'
;YYQYTDTGNGTYWCTARVEFSSEGAHSVSVGVRFDDTKWFLGRDTTNRGVSKHSVEVCCRRAPEDLEASWREYSWPNVRTPRTLLATLPTGSFPGVDTTDVYEFLEAHAPR
;
A
#
# COMPACT_ATOMS: atom_id res chain seq x y z
N TYR A 1 0.28 -14.57 13.07
CA TYR A 1 -1.00 -14.08 12.53
C TYR A 1 -1.16 -14.66 11.14
N TYR A 2 -2.35 -15.14 10.81
CA TYR A 2 -2.68 -15.72 9.52
C TYR A 2 -3.98 -15.08 9.06
N GLN A 3 -4.11 -14.78 7.77
CA GLN A 3 -5.28 -14.13 7.19
C GLN A 3 -5.47 -14.56 5.74
N TYR A 4 -6.71 -14.83 5.35
CA TYR A 4 -7.10 -14.84 3.94
C TYR A 4 -7.46 -13.44 3.47
N THR A 5 -6.98 -13.01 2.31
CA THR A 5 -7.31 -11.73 1.70
C THR A 5 -7.94 -11.98 0.34
N ASP A 6 -9.22 -11.63 0.20
CA ASP A 6 -9.90 -11.63 -1.08
C ASP A 6 -9.59 -10.35 -1.82
N THR A 7 -9.23 -10.47 -3.09
CA THR A 7 -8.93 -9.35 -3.99
C THR A 7 -9.78 -9.47 -5.24
N GLY A 8 -9.78 -8.45 -6.11
CA GLY A 8 -10.38 -8.56 -7.44
C GLY A 8 -9.77 -9.67 -8.30
N ASN A 9 -8.53 -10.08 -8.02
CA ASN A 9 -7.78 -11.07 -8.80
C ASN A 9 -7.67 -12.44 -8.10
N GLY A 10 -8.46 -12.68 -7.05
CA GLY A 10 -8.53 -13.95 -6.32
C GLY A 10 -8.20 -13.84 -4.83
N THR A 11 -8.19 -14.98 -4.16
CA THR A 11 -7.96 -15.11 -2.72
C THR A 11 -6.53 -15.56 -2.43
N TYR A 12 -5.91 -14.92 -1.44
CA TYR A 12 -4.54 -15.19 -1.01
C TYR A 12 -4.50 -15.47 0.49
N TRP A 13 -3.72 -16.46 0.92
CA TRP A 13 -3.38 -16.63 2.32
C TRP A 13 -2.10 -15.87 2.62
N CYS A 14 -2.09 -15.11 3.71
CA CYS A 14 -0.98 -14.25 4.11
C CYS A 14 -0.60 -14.45 5.58
N THR A 15 0.69 -14.32 5.87
CA THR A 15 1.23 -14.21 7.22
C THR A 15 2.28 -13.11 7.27
N ALA A 16 2.40 -12.47 8.43
CA ALA A 16 3.43 -11.48 8.69
C ALA A 16 4.02 -11.68 10.09
N ARG A 17 5.32 -11.44 10.22
CA ARG A 17 6.08 -11.47 11.47
C ARG A 17 7.05 -10.31 11.52
N VAL A 18 7.31 -9.82 12.73
CA VAL A 18 8.35 -8.84 12.98
C VAL A 18 9.60 -9.61 13.38
N GLU A 19 10.67 -9.42 12.62
CA GLU A 19 11.98 -10.00 12.85
C GLU A 19 12.95 -8.90 13.28
N PHE A 20 13.79 -9.19 14.27
CA PHE A 20 14.77 -8.25 14.79
C PHE A 20 16.16 -8.57 14.24
N SER A 21 16.88 -7.54 13.80
CA SER A 21 18.25 -7.61 13.33
C SER A 21 19.13 -6.56 14.03
N SER A 22 20.43 -6.58 13.76
CA SER A 22 21.35 -5.53 14.21
C SER A 22 21.03 -4.15 13.62
N GLU A 23 20.24 -4.09 12.53
CA GLU A 23 19.84 -2.85 11.85
C GLU A 23 18.45 -2.36 12.29
N GLY A 24 17.73 -3.13 13.13
CA GLY A 24 16.43 -2.76 13.67
C GLY A 24 15.36 -3.83 13.50
N ALA A 25 14.09 -3.42 13.58
CA ALA A 25 12.94 -4.29 13.42
C ALA A 25 12.44 -4.27 11.96
N HIS A 26 12.21 -5.45 11.39
CA HIS A 26 11.73 -5.62 10.02
C HIS A 26 10.43 -6.40 10.01
N SER A 27 9.46 -5.97 9.20
CA SER A 27 8.25 -6.76 8.94
C SER A 27 8.50 -7.67 7.75
N VAL A 28 8.44 -8.99 7.96
CA VAL A 28 8.53 -10.00 6.91
C VAL A 28 7.14 -10.56 6.67
N SER A 29 6.66 -10.45 5.43
CA SER A 29 5.35 -10.94 5.02
C SER A 29 5.48 -11.96 3.89
N VAL A 30 4.70 -13.03 3.98
CA VAL A 30 4.61 -14.08 2.95
C VAL A 30 3.15 -14.27 2.59
N GLY A 31 2.88 -14.38 1.28
CA GLY A 31 1.56 -14.68 0.76
C GLY A 31 1.62 -15.74 -0.33
N VAL A 32 0.61 -16.61 -0.37
CA VAL A 32 0.42 -17.62 -1.43
C VAL A 32 -1.01 -17.62 -1.93
N ARG A 33 -1.24 -18.19 -3.11
CA ARG A 33 -2.60 -18.40 -3.64
C ARG A 33 -3.36 -19.36 -2.72
N PHE A 34 -4.69 -19.22 -2.72
CA PHE A 34 -5.57 -20.10 -1.95
C PHE A 34 -5.27 -21.60 -2.18
N ASP A 35 -5.08 -22.02 -3.44
CA ASP A 35 -4.85 -23.43 -3.81
C ASP A 35 -3.55 -24.03 -3.23
N ASP A 36 -2.55 -23.18 -2.99
CA ASP A 36 -1.24 -23.57 -2.45
C ASP A 36 -1.22 -23.57 -0.92
N THR A 37 -2.25 -22.99 -0.29
CA THR A 37 -2.33 -22.83 1.17
C THR A 37 -2.36 -24.17 1.91
N LYS A 38 -2.71 -25.27 1.22
CA LYS A 38 -2.70 -26.63 1.76
C LYS A 38 -1.33 -27.05 2.32
N TRP A 39 -0.24 -26.44 1.87
CA TRP A 39 1.12 -26.72 2.30
C TRP A 39 1.60 -25.87 3.49
N PHE A 40 0.78 -24.91 3.95
CA PHE A 40 1.17 -23.93 4.96
C PHE A 40 0.41 -24.12 6.27
N LEU A 41 1.12 -23.91 7.39
CA LEU A 41 0.53 -23.88 8.73
C LEU A 41 -0.39 -22.66 8.89
N GLY A 42 -1.46 -22.77 9.68
CA GLY A 42 -2.41 -21.67 9.88
C GLY A 42 -3.44 -21.49 8.77
N ARG A 43 -3.57 -22.47 7.88
CA ARG A 43 -4.60 -22.53 6.82
C ARG A 43 -6.04 -22.60 7.35
N ASP A 44 -6.20 -23.04 8.59
CA ASP A 44 -7.47 -23.15 9.32
C ASP A 44 -7.95 -21.81 9.89
N THR A 45 -7.19 -20.73 9.67
CA THR A 45 -7.57 -19.39 10.12
C THR A 45 -8.93 -18.95 9.57
N THR A 46 -9.72 -18.33 10.43
CA THR A 46 -11.00 -17.69 10.08
C THR A 46 -10.85 -16.20 9.77
N ASN A 47 -9.65 -15.63 9.98
CA ASN A 47 -9.41 -14.22 9.70
C ASN A 47 -9.47 -13.99 8.20
N ARG A 48 -10.34 -13.07 7.78
CA ARG A 48 -10.54 -12.76 6.37
C ARG A 48 -10.67 -11.27 6.16
N GLY A 49 -9.88 -10.74 5.24
CA GLY A 49 -9.94 -9.36 4.78
C GLY A 49 -10.36 -9.30 3.32
N VAL A 50 -10.94 -8.18 2.92
CA VAL A 50 -11.26 -7.88 1.52
C VAL A 50 -10.47 -6.66 1.09
N SER A 51 -9.64 -6.82 0.06
CA SER A 51 -9.02 -5.71 -0.65
C SER A 51 -9.88 -5.39 -1.86
N LYS A 52 -10.43 -4.18 -1.88
CA LYS A 52 -11.20 -3.68 -3.04
C LYS A 52 -10.29 -3.22 -4.20
N HIS A 53 -8.98 -3.34 -4.03
CA HIS A 53 -8.03 -3.02 -5.08
C HIS A 53 -8.15 -4.04 -6.21
N SER A 54 -8.79 -3.62 -7.30
CA SER A 54 -9.04 -4.45 -8.47
C SER A 54 -7.96 -4.31 -9.55
N VAL A 55 -7.10 -3.27 -9.49
CA VAL A 55 -6.09 -2.98 -10.52
C VAL A 55 -4.86 -2.23 -9.97
N GLU A 56 -3.74 -2.30 -10.70
CA GLU A 56 -2.42 -1.76 -10.32
C GLU A 56 -2.40 -0.25 -10.02
N VAL A 57 -3.32 0.50 -10.60
CA VAL A 57 -3.43 1.97 -10.45
C VAL A 57 -4.28 2.40 -9.24
N CYS A 58 -5.06 1.50 -8.64
CA CYS A 58 -6.08 1.87 -7.65
C CYS A 58 -5.49 2.42 -6.33
N CYS A 59 -4.26 2.05 -5.94
CA CYS A 59 -3.59 2.61 -4.75
C CYS A 59 -2.62 3.75 -5.07
N ARG A 60 -2.36 4.02 -6.36
CA ARG A 60 -1.32 4.97 -6.79
C ARG A 60 -1.91 6.32 -7.18
N ARG A 61 -3.24 6.44 -7.22
CA ARG A 61 -3.93 7.64 -7.66
C ARG A 61 -5.05 7.94 -6.69
N ALA A 62 -5.18 9.22 -6.33
CA ALA A 62 -6.28 9.66 -5.48
C ALA A 62 -7.63 9.57 -6.23
N PRO A 63 -8.77 9.60 -5.50
CA PRO A 63 -10.10 9.76 -6.09
C PRO A 63 -10.15 10.89 -7.14
N GLU A 64 -10.97 10.71 -8.18
CA GLU A 64 -11.00 11.59 -9.35
C GLU A 64 -11.32 13.06 -9.00
N ASP A 65 -12.23 13.26 -8.05
CA ASP A 65 -12.61 14.58 -7.53
C ASP A 65 -11.45 15.27 -6.82
N LEU A 66 -10.73 14.55 -5.97
CA LEU A 66 -9.54 15.07 -5.29
C LEU A 66 -8.39 15.34 -6.27
N GLU A 67 -8.15 14.43 -7.22
CA GLU A 67 -7.19 14.62 -8.30
C GLU A 67 -7.49 15.89 -9.12
N ALA A 68 -8.73 16.08 -9.54
CA ALA A 68 -9.13 17.23 -10.34
C ALA A 68 -8.91 18.54 -9.59
N SER A 69 -9.19 18.56 -8.28
CA SER A 69 -9.08 19.76 -7.45
C SER A 69 -7.64 20.11 -7.06
N TRP A 70 -6.76 19.12 -6.86
CA TRP A 70 -5.48 19.37 -6.18
C TRP A 70 -4.24 19.02 -6.99
N ARG A 71 -4.33 18.17 -8.00
CA ARG A 71 -3.15 17.65 -8.71
C ARG A 71 -2.30 18.72 -9.36
N GLU A 72 -2.93 19.71 -9.99
CA GLU A 72 -2.22 20.80 -10.68
C GLU A 72 -1.82 21.93 -9.71
N TYR A 73 -2.31 21.91 -8.48
CA TYR A 73 -2.11 22.98 -7.48
C TYR A 73 -1.24 22.56 -6.30
N SER A 74 -0.83 21.29 -6.23
CA SER A 74 -0.04 20.75 -5.12
C SER A 74 1.13 19.91 -5.63
N TRP A 75 2.29 20.08 -4.99
CA TRP A 75 3.51 19.35 -5.32
C TRP A 75 4.17 18.83 -4.05
N PRO A 76 4.17 17.51 -3.80
CA PRO A 76 4.84 16.94 -2.64
C PRO A 76 6.34 17.21 -2.70
N ASN A 77 6.92 17.77 -1.64
CA ASN A 77 8.36 17.93 -1.49
C ASN A 77 8.86 17.04 -0.36
N VAL A 78 9.31 15.83 -0.71
CA VAL A 78 9.89 14.90 0.24
C VAL A 78 11.40 15.11 0.31
N ARG A 79 11.95 15.20 1.53
CA ARG A 79 13.40 15.06 1.75
C ARG A 79 13.82 13.63 1.43
N THR A 80 14.11 13.38 0.16
CA THR A 80 14.49 12.05 -0.32
C THR A 80 16.00 11.85 -0.15
N PRO A 81 16.46 10.78 0.53
CA PRO A 81 17.87 10.41 0.56
C PRO A 81 18.44 10.29 -0.86
N ARG A 82 19.67 10.80 -1.08
CA ARG A 82 20.29 10.94 -2.40
C ARG A 82 20.34 9.63 -3.21
N THR A 83 20.43 8.49 -2.52
CA THR A 83 20.51 7.14 -3.11
C THR A 83 19.18 6.64 -3.68
N LEU A 84 18.04 7.13 -3.19
CA LEU A 84 16.71 6.71 -3.67
C LEU A 84 16.34 7.36 -5.02
N LEU A 85 16.86 8.57 -5.30
CA LEU A 85 16.54 9.32 -6.51
C LEU A 85 16.99 8.63 -7.81
N ALA A 86 17.97 7.73 -7.76
CA ALA A 86 18.49 7.05 -8.94
C ALA A 86 17.60 5.89 -9.44
N THR A 87 16.59 5.49 -8.67
CA THR A 87 15.83 4.24 -8.89
C THR A 87 14.34 4.44 -9.10
N LEU A 88 13.84 5.67 -9.00
CA LEU A 88 12.40 5.94 -9.02
C LEU A 88 11.91 6.42 -10.38
N PRO A 89 10.73 5.96 -10.83
CA PRO A 89 10.05 6.52 -11.99
C PRO A 89 9.85 8.03 -11.83
N THR A 90 10.02 8.78 -12.91
CA THR A 90 9.73 10.21 -12.94
C THR A 90 8.28 10.49 -12.53
N GLY A 91 8.08 11.45 -11.63
CA GLY A 91 6.76 11.80 -11.09
C GLY A 91 6.28 10.94 -9.91
N SER A 92 7.05 9.95 -9.46
CA SER A 92 6.75 9.18 -8.25
C SER A 92 7.39 9.84 -7.02
N PHE A 93 6.59 10.18 -6.01
CA PHE A 93 7.07 10.67 -4.71
C PHE A 93 7.12 9.50 -3.72
N PRO A 94 8.30 8.92 -3.46
CA PRO A 94 8.42 7.72 -2.65
C PRO A 94 7.93 8.00 -1.22
N GLY A 95 7.00 7.18 -0.74
CA GLY A 95 6.48 7.30 0.63
C GLY A 95 5.42 8.39 0.83
N VAL A 96 4.86 8.95 -0.25
CA VAL A 96 3.71 9.86 -0.17
C VAL A 96 2.49 9.18 -0.77
N ASP A 97 1.41 9.09 0.01
CA ASP A 97 0.08 8.79 -0.50
C ASP A 97 -0.57 10.10 -0.94
N THR A 98 -0.88 10.22 -2.23
CA THR A 98 -1.51 11.43 -2.79
C THR A 98 -2.93 11.62 -2.29
N THR A 99 -3.63 10.53 -1.94
CA THR A 99 -4.99 10.60 -1.39
C THR A 99 -4.97 11.32 -0.05
N ASP A 100 -4.10 10.90 0.86
CA ASP A 100 -3.94 11.53 2.18
C ASP A 100 -3.58 13.01 2.06
N VAL A 101 -2.71 13.37 1.10
CA VAL A 101 -2.34 14.77 0.84
C VAL A 101 -3.54 15.57 0.36
N TYR A 102 -4.30 15.06 -0.61
CA TYR A 102 -5.43 15.80 -1.17
C TYR A 102 -6.59 15.90 -0.19
N GLU A 103 -6.87 14.86 0.60
CA GLU A 103 -7.84 14.92 1.70
C GLU A 103 -7.44 15.97 2.74
N PHE A 104 -6.15 16.05 3.08
CA PHE A 104 -5.64 17.09 3.96
C PHE A 104 -5.86 18.50 3.38
N LEU A 105 -5.54 18.70 2.10
CA LEU A 105 -5.72 20.00 1.45
C LEU A 105 -7.19 20.40 1.36
N GLU A 106 -8.06 19.47 0.97
CA GLU A 106 -9.52 19.66 0.91
C GLU A 106 -10.08 20.07 2.28
N ALA A 107 -9.65 19.39 3.34
CA ALA A 107 -10.10 19.70 4.70
C ALA A 107 -9.68 21.09 5.20
N HIS A 108 -8.63 21.69 4.64
CA HIS A 108 -8.06 22.97 5.07
C HIS A 108 -8.17 24.07 4.00
N ALA A 109 -8.89 23.82 2.91
CA ALA A 109 -9.09 24.79 1.85
C ALA A 109 -9.88 26.01 2.37
N PRO A 110 -9.57 27.24 1.93
CA PRO A 110 -10.40 28.40 2.23
C PRO A 110 -11.81 28.20 1.65
N ARG A 111 -12.83 28.45 2.46
CA ARG A 111 -14.24 28.47 2.02
C ARG A 111 -14.62 29.82 1.43
#